data_AF-A0A2D6REY4-F1
#
_entry.id   AF-A0A2D6REY4-F1
#
_cell.length_a   1.000
_cell.length_b   1.000
_cell.length_c   1.000
_cell.angle_alpha   90.00
_cell.angle_beta   90.00
_cell.angle_gamma   90.00
#
_symmetry.space_group_name_H-M   'P 1'
#
loop_
_entity.id
_entity.type
_entity.pdbx_description
1 polymer ?
#
loop_
_entity_poly.entity_id
_entity_poly.type
_entity_poly.pdbx_seq_one_letter_code
_entity_poly.pdbx_strand_id
1 'polypeptide(L)' 'MKTSLISRLSKNLLGVLASLSFFVGSTLFLPALAQYATFGVWLFMTGSALMLIDIVRPQ' A
#
# COMPACT_ATOMS: atom_id res chain seq x y z
N MET A 1 25.81 -5.08 4.54
CA MET A 1 24.96 -4.67 3.39
C MET A 1 23.46 -4.70 3.67
N LYS A 2 22.91 -5.65 4.46
CA LYS A 2 21.46 -5.70 4.77
C LYS A 2 20.93 -4.53 5.62
N THR A 3 21.77 -3.96 6.47
CA THR A 3 21.38 -2.91 7.43
C THR A 3 20.95 -1.59 6.78
N SER A 4 21.42 -1.28 5.55
CA SER A 4 21.06 -0.06 4.83
C SER A 4 19.69 -0.11 4.16
N LEU A 5 19.22 -1.30 3.78
CA LEU A 5 17.90 -1.47 3.16
C LEU A 5 16.80 -1.37 4.20
N ILE A 6 16.99 -2.00 5.35
CA ILE A 6 16.03 -2.01 6.46
C ILE A 6 15.88 -0.61 7.06
N SER A 7 16.97 0.16 7.19
CA SER A 7 16.89 1.55 7.67
C SER A 7 16.19 2.49 6.68
N ARG A 8 16.33 2.25 5.38
CA ARG A 8 15.59 2.97 4.32
C ARG A 8 14.11 2.59 4.30
N LEU A 9 13.79 1.30 4.47
CA LEU A 9 12.40 0.85 4.62
C LEU A 9 11.75 1.43 5.86
N SER A 10 12.46 1.50 6.99
CA SER A 10 11.92 2.07 8.23
C SER A 10 11.65 3.58 8.12
N LYS A 11 12.43 4.31 7.30
CA LYS A 11 12.16 5.73 7.00
C LYS A 11 10.91 5.91 6.15
N ASN A 12 10.70 5.04 5.16
CA ASN A 12 9.60 5.14 4.20
C ASN A 12 8.53 4.06 4.43
N LEU A 13 8.36 3.65 5.69
CA LEU A 13 7.50 2.51 6.02
C LEU A 13 6.05 2.80 5.63
N LEU A 14 5.61 4.05 5.80
CA LEU A 14 4.27 4.50 5.42
C LEU A 14 4.04 4.32 3.91
N GLY A 15 4.91 4.86 3.06
CA GLY A 15 4.83 4.68 1.61
C GLY A 15 4.89 3.23 1.16
N VAL A 16 5.70 2.39 1.82
CA VAL A 16 5.78 0.95 1.52
C VAL A 16 4.46 0.24 1.88
N LEU A 17 3.92 0.48 3.08
CA LEU A 17 2.64 -0.11 3.51
C LEU A 17 1.48 0.38 2.65
N ALA A 18 1.45 1.67 2.31
CA ALA A 18 0.47 2.26 1.40
C ALA A 18 0.50 1.57 0.03
N SER A 19 1.70 1.40 -0.53
CA SER A 19 1.92 0.73 -1.82
C SER A 19 1.48 -0.72 -1.83
N LEU A 20 1.79 -1.46 -0.78
CA LEU A 20 1.37 -2.85 -0.64
C LEU A 20 -0.14 -2.97 -0.49
N SER A 21 -0.76 -2.13 0.34
CA SER A 21 -2.22 -2.11 0.52
C SER A 21 -2.94 -1.82 -0.79
N PHE A 22 -2.47 -0.80 -1.54
CA PHE A 22 -3.01 -0.43 -2.83
C PHE A 22 -2.88 -1.57 -3.86
N PHE A 23 -1.70 -2.18 -3.94
CA PHE A 23 -1.41 -3.25 -4.88
C PHE A 23 -2.25 -4.51 -4.60
N VAL A 24 -2.34 -4.91 -3.33
CA VAL A 24 -3.17 -6.05 -2.92
C VAL A 24 -4.65 -5.75 -3.16
N GLY A 25 -5.12 -4.57 -2.78
CA GLY A 25 -6.51 -4.14 -3.06
C GLY A 25 -6.85 -4.16 -4.54
N SER A 26 -5.92 -3.69 -5.39
CA SER A 26 -6.06 -3.73 -6.86
C SER A 26 -6.14 -5.16 -7.38
N THR A 27 -5.33 -6.07 -6.83
CA THR A 27 -5.29 -7.47 -7.26
C THR A 27 -6.60 -8.20 -6.96
N LEU A 28 -7.30 -7.83 -5.89
CA LEU A 28 -8.59 -8.45 -5.54
C LEU A 28 -9.73 -8.12 -6.53
N PHE A 29 -9.53 -7.16 -7.45
CA PHE A 29 -10.47 -6.91 -8.54
C PHE A 29 -10.28 -7.82 -9.76
N LEU A 30 -9.30 -8.74 -9.74
CA LEU A 30 -9.19 -9.74 -10.79
C LEU A 30 -10.44 -10.64 -10.81
N PRO A 31 -10.91 -11.09 -12.00
CA PRO A 31 -12.15 -11.87 -12.11
C PRO A 31 -12.17 -13.13 -11.23
N ALA A 32 -11.03 -13.81 -11.08
CA ALA A 32 -10.90 -15.00 -10.22
C ALA A 32 -11.07 -14.71 -8.72
N LEU A 33 -10.89 -13.46 -8.31
CA LEU A 33 -10.95 -13.00 -6.91
C LEU A 33 -12.16 -12.10 -6.64
N ALA A 34 -13.10 -11.97 -7.59
CA ALA A 34 -14.23 -11.04 -7.52
C ALA A 34 -15.10 -11.23 -6.26
N GLN A 35 -15.14 -12.44 -5.69
CA GLN A 35 -15.78 -12.72 -4.39
C GLN A 35 -15.21 -11.90 -3.22
N TYR A 36 -13.97 -11.41 -3.34
CA TYR A 36 -13.30 -10.57 -2.35
C TYR A 36 -13.32 -9.08 -2.71
N ALA A 37 -14.11 -8.66 -3.72
CA ALA A 37 -14.12 -7.29 -4.23
C ALA A 37 -14.39 -6.25 -3.12
N THR A 38 -15.26 -6.54 -2.15
CA THR A 38 -15.50 -5.62 -1.01
C THR A 38 -14.23 -5.40 -0.19
N PHE A 39 -13.46 -6.44 0.10
CA PHE A 39 -12.15 -6.30 0.75
C PHE A 39 -11.16 -5.56 -0.15
N GLY A 40 -11.20 -5.85 -1.45
CA GLY A 40 -10.42 -5.15 -2.49
C GLY A 40 -10.62 -3.64 -2.46
N VAL A 41 -11.88 -3.18 -2.43
CA VAL A 41 -12.23 -1.74 -2.36
C VAL A 41 -11.63 -1.10 -1.12
N TRP A 42 -11.79 -1.71 0.06
CA TRP A 42 -11.25 -1.12 1.29
C TRP A 42 -9.72 -1.06 1.29
N LEU A 43 -9.02 -2.12 0.88
CA LEU A 43 -7.56 -2.14 0.75
C LEU A 43 -7.05 -1.14 -0.29
N PHE A 44 -7.75 -1.03 -1.42
CA PHE A 44 -7.43 -0.12 -2.51
C PHE A 44 -7.61 1.34 -2.08
N MET A 45 -8.75 1.69 -1.50
CA MET A 45 -9.05 3.06 -1.04
C MET A 45 -8.12 3.48 0.09
N THR A 46 -7.92 2.62 1.09
CA THR A 46 -7.01 2.92 2.21
C THR A 46 -5.56 3.03 1.73
N GLY A 47 -5.10 2.14 0.86
CA GLY A 47 -3.78 2.23 0.25
C GLY A 47 -3.57 3.53 -0.54
N SER A 48 -4.56 3.91 -1.37
CA SER A 48 -4.54 5.17 -2.13
C SER A 48 -4.48 6.39 -1.22
N ALA A 49 -5.29 6.40 -0.15
CA ALA A 49 -5.31 7.50 0.81
C ALA A 49 -3.97 7.61 1.57
N LEU A 50 -3.39 6.49 1.98
CA LEU A 50 -2.08 6.49 2.65
C LEU A 50 -0.95 6.95 1.72
N MET A 51 -1.00 6.60 0.43
CA MET A 51 -0.05 7.12 -0.56
C MET A 51 -0.15 8.64 -0.66
N LEU A 52 -1.38 9.18 -0.72
CA LEU A 52 -1.60 10.62 -0.75
C LEU A 52 -1.02 11.29 0.51
N ILE A 53 -1.26 10.71 1.69
CA ILE A 53 -0.71 11.21 2.96
C ILE A 53 0.82 11.19 2.95
N ASP A 54 1.44 10.09 2.48
CA ASP A 54 2.89 9.96 2.39
C ASP A 54 3.52 11.04 1.48
N ILE A 55 2.84 11.37 0.38
CA ILE A 55 3.28 12.41 -0.57
C ILE A 55 3.16 13.81 0.02
N VAL A 56 2.06 14.14 0.69
CA VAL A 56 1.82 15.49 1.22
C VAL A 56 2.47 15.73 2.59
N ARG A 57 2.97 14.68 3.24
CA ARG A 57 3.63 14.78 4.53
C ARG A 57 4.93 15.61 4.40
N PRO A 58 5.14 16.62 5.25
CA PRO A 58 6.41 17.34 5.30
C PRO A 58 7.55 16.39 5.71
N GLN A 59 8.64 16.39 4.93
CA GLN A 59 9.82 15.52 5.10
C GLN A 59 10.85 16.11 6.06
#